data_AF-A0A255HPK2-F1
#
_entry.id   AF-A0A255HPK2-F1
#
_cell.length_a   1.000
_cell.length_b   1.000
_cell.length_c   1.000
_cell.angle_alpha   90.00
_cell.angle_beta   90.00
_cell.angle_gamma   90.00
#
_symmetry.space_group_name_H-M   'P 1'
#
loop_
_entity.id
_entity.type
_entity.pdbx_description
1 polymer ?
#
loop_
_entity_poly.entity_id
_entity_poly.type
_entity_poly.pdbx_seq_one_letter_code
_entity_poly.pdbx_strand_id
1 'polypeptide(L)'
;MQAITLKARKAALPPQAAIAPLYPGSDLADAYVVALPNAQAAGMDMERLANVVFGSQPGWAQKLMVLRDAIVARFGIKTATELTKGGGGRVGIFRIYAVTANEIIVGEDDSHLDFRLSMLRSAQGGAHGSLTLASAVHCHNWLGRAYLMLIRPFHKLIVRYTLTRAARSGFR
;
A
#
# COMPACT_ATOMS: atom_id res chain seq x y z
N MET A 1 -29.63 -4.56 9.82
CA MET A 1 -28.33 -3.97 10.20
C MET A 1 -27.24 -4.71 9.43
N GLN A 2 -26.58 -4.07 8.46
CA GLN A 2 -25.51 -4.73 7.69
C GLN A 2 -24.28 -4.88 8.59
N ALA A 3 -23.77 -6.11 8.72
CA ALA A 3 -22.56 -6.37 9.48
C ALA A 3 -21.38 -5.60 8.87
N ILE A 4 -20.75 -4.72 9.64
CA ILE A 4 -19.53 -4.01 9.23
C ILE A 4 -18.46 -5.09 9.01
N THR A 5 -18.12 -5.33 7.73
CA THR A 5 -17.09 -6.31 7.41
C THR A 5 -15.71 -5.67 7.59
N LEU A 6 -15.12 -5.88 8.76
CA LEU A 6 -13.77 -5.41 9.11
C LEU A 6 -12.64 -6.21 8.44
N LYS A 7 -12.99 -7.11 7.51
CA LYS A 7 -12.03 -7.96 6.81
C LYS A 7 -11.77 -7.39 5.42
N ALA A 8 -10.49 -7.18 5.10
CA ALA A 8 -10.09 -6.74 3.78
C ALA A 8 -10.46 -7.81 2.73
N ARG A 9 -11.15 -7.37 1.68
CA ARG A 9 -11.53 -8.21 0.53
C ARG A 9 -10.86 -7.69 -0.72
N LYS A 10 -10.58 -8.59 -1.67
CA LYS A 10 -10.11 -8.19 -2.99
C LYS A 10 -11.19 -7.34 -3.67
N ALA A 11 -10.80 -6.26 -4.32
CA ALA A 11 -11.65 -5.36 -5.07
C ALA A 11 -11.21 -5.30 -6.53
N ALA A 12 -12.06 -4.73 -7.39
CA ALA A 12 -11.63 -4.28 -8.71
C ALA A 12 -10.67 -3.09 -8.55
N LEU A 13 -9.78 -2.91 -9.53
CA LEU A 13 -8.88 -1.77 -9.57
C LEU A 13 -9.70 -0.48 -9.68
N PRO A 14 -9.51 0.51 -8.79
CA PRO A 14 -10.31 1.73 -8.79
C PRO A 14 -9.94 2.63 -9.99
N PRO A 15 -10.82 2.78 -11.01
CA PRO A 15 -10.50 3.61 -12.18
C PRO A 15 -10.33 5.10 -11.84
N GLN A 16 -10.90 5.55 -10.72
CA GLN A 16 -10.82 6.91 -10.22
C GLN A 16 -9.55 7.19 -9.40
N ALA A 17 -8.74 6.17 -9.08
CA ALA A 17 -7.47 6.39 -8.42
C ALA A 17 -6.51 7.07 -9.38
N ALA A 18 -5.73 8.03 -8.91
CA ALA A 18 -4.74 8.73 -9.72
C ALA A 18 -3.66 7.79 -10.29
N ILE A 19 -3.46 6.60 -9.71
CA ILE A 19 -2.57 5.57 -10.25
C ILE A 19 -3.20 4.73 -11.37
N ALA A 20 -4.46 4.96 -11.75
CA ALA A 20 -5.15 4.16 -12.77
C ALA A 20 -4.44 4.09 -14.14
N PRO A 21 -3.79 5.17 -14.63
CA PRO A 21 -2.97 5.10 -15.84
C PRO A 21 -1.80 4.10 -15.75
N LEU A 22 -1.39 3.69 -14.56
CA LEU A 22 -0.32 2.71 -14.34
C LEU A 22 -0.82 1.27 -14.33
N TYR A 23 -2.13 1.01 -14.40
CA TYR A 23 -2.63 -0.37 -14.41
C TYR A 23 -2.33 -1.11 -15.71
N PRO A 24 -2.55 -0.52 -16.91
CA PRO A 24 -2.19 -1.18 -18.16
C PRO A 24 -0.68 -1.45 -18.22
N GLY A 25 -0.30 -2.67 -18.60
CA GLY A 25 1.12 -3.06 -18.75
C GLY A 25 1.86 -3.36 -17.44
N SER A 26 1.21 -3.21 -16.28
CA SER A 26 1.84 -3.56 -14.99
C SER A 26 2.04 -5.07 -14.83
N ASP A 27 3.20 -5.46 -14.28
CA ASP A 27 3.49 -6.85 -13.91
C ASP A 27 2.66 -7.31 -12.69
N LEU A 28 2.23 -6.35 -11.86
CA LEU A 28 1.26 -6.56 -10.79
C LEU A 28 0.33 -5.36 -10.66
N ALA A 29 -0.97 -5.62 -10.78
CA ALA A 29 -2.01 -4.73 -10.28
C ALA A 29 -2.98 -5.51 -9.38
N ASP A 30 -3.19 -5.03 -8.16
CA ASP A 30 -4.23 -5.53 -7.27
C ASP A 30 -4.87 -4.42 -6.44
N ALA A 31 -6.08 -4.69 -5.95
CA ALA A 31 -6.80 -3.77 -5.07
C ALA A 31 -7.50 -4.55 -3.96
N TYR A 32 -7.50 -3.95 -2.77
CA TYR A 32 -8.14 -4.49 -1.59
C TYR A 32 -8.91 -3.40 -0.87
N VAL A 33 -10.15 -3.70 -0.50
CA VAL A 33 -11.06 -2.76 0.17
C VAL A 33 -11.43 -3.26 1.56
N VAL A 34 -11.56 -2.31 2.49
CA VAL A 34 -12.06 -2.54 3.85
C VAL A 34 -13.02 -1.42 4.25
N ALA A 35 -14.06 -1.74 5.03
CA ALA A 35 -15.00 -0.74 5.53
C ALA A 35 -14.34 0.13 6.61
N LEU A 36 -14.68 1.42 6.64
CA LEU A 36 -14.31 2.30 7.72
C LEU A 36 -15.25 2.06 8.92
N PRO A 37 -14.72 1.71 10.10
CA PRO A 37 -15.53 1.23 11.22
C PRO A 37 -16.25 2.34 12.00
N ASN A 38 -15.79 3.59 11.88
CA ASN A 38 -16.30 4.70 12.69
C ASN A 38 -16.09 6.05 11.96
N ALA A 39 -16.82 7.08 12.41
CA ALA A 39 -16.73 8.44 11.86
C ALA A 39 -15.36 9.09 12.06
N GLN A 40 -14.62 8.70 13.11
CA GLN A 40 -13.25 9.18 13.36
C GLN A 40 -12.31 8.77 12.22
N ALA A 41 -12.33 7.49 11.82
CA ALA A 41 -11.55 6.99 10.70
C ALA A 41 -11.98 7.62 9.38
N ALA A 42 -13.27 7.91 9.21
CA ALA A 42 -13.80 8.58 8.03
C ALA A 42 -13.38 10.06 7.93
N GLY A 43 -13.29 10.77 9.04
CA GLY A 43 -12.85 12.18 9.10
C GLY A 43 -11.35 12.38 9.26
N MET A 44 -10.56 11.31 9.32
CA MET A 44 -9.12 11.37 9.48
C MET A 44 -8.43 11.87 8.20
N ASP A 45 -7.34 12.60 8.36
CA ASP A 45 -6.48 12.99 7.25
C ASP A 45 -5.84 11.75 6.58
N MET A 46 -5.63 11.82 5.26
CA MET A 46 -5.11 10.69 4.47
C MET A 46 -3.70 10.29 4.89
N GLU A 47 -2.83 11.22 5.31
CA GLU A 47 -1.50 10.90 5.83
C GLU A 47 -1.57 10.16 7.16
N ARG A 48 -2.53 10.53 8.03
CA ARG A 48 -2.71 9.86 9.31
C ARG A 48 -3.31 8.46 9.12
N LEU A 49 -4.28 8.30 8.21
CA LEU A 49 -4.77 6.99 7.79
C LEU A 49 -3.63 6.12 7.25
N ALA A 50 -2.79 6.69 6.39
CA ALA A 50 -1.63 6.02 5.84
C ALA A 50 -0.68 5.53 6.94
N ASN A 51 -0.33 6.41 7.89
CA ASN A 51 0.55 6.07 9.01
C ASN A 51 -0.01 4.91 9.85
N VAL A 52 -1.31 4.92 10.15
CA VAL A 52 -1.95 3.83 10.91
C VAL A 52 -1.96 2.52 10.12
N VAL A 53 -2.30 2.57 8.83
CA VAL A 53 -2.29 1.39 7.95
C VAL A 53 -0.87 0.82 7.87
N PHE A 54 0.14 1.61 7.51
CA PHE A 54 1.51 1.13 7.42
C PHE A 54 2.10 0.72 8.78
N GLY A 55 1.73 1.39 9.88
CA GLY A 55 2.08 0.99 11.24
C GLY A 55 1.42 -0.32 11.70
N SER A 56 0.32 -0.72 11.07
CA SER A 56 -0.37 -2.00 11.31
C SER A 56 0.26 -3.19 10.58
N GLN A 57 1.38 -2.99 9.87
CA GLN A 57 2.10 -4.07 9.21
C GLN A 57 2.56 -5.12 10.22
N PRO A 58 2.44 -6.42 9.89
CA PRO A 58 2.89 -7.47 10.80
C PRO A 58 4.42 -7.48 10.89
N GLY A 59 4.97 -7.76 12.08
CA GLY A 59 6.43 -7.72 12.31
C GLY A 59 7.25 -8.68 11.41
N TRP A 60 6.64 -9.74 10.89
CA TRP A 60 7.31 -10.61 9.90
C TRP A 60 7.47 -9.91 8.54
N ALA A 61 6.58 -8.98 8.17
CA ALA A 61 6.70 -8.20 6.94
C ALA A 61 7.88 -7.23 7.03
N GLN A 62 8.12 -6.64 8.20
CA GLN A 62 9.31 -5.83 8.46
C GLN A 62 10.58 -6.67 8.34
N LYS A 63 10.61 -7.89 8.89
CA LYS A 63 11.74 -8.81 8.73
C LYS A 63 11.98 -9.20 7.27
N LEU A 64 10.91 -9.40 6.49
CA LEU A 64 11.00 -9.70 5.06
C LEU A 64 11.53 -8.50 4.25
N MET A 65 11.17 -7.27 4.66
CA MET A 65 11.73 -6.05 4.09
C MET A 65 13.23 -5.91 4.42
N VAL A 66 13.65 -6.20 5.65
CA VAL A 66 15.08 -6.22 6.02
C VAL A 66 15.85 -7.30 5.24
N LEU A 67 15.25 -8.49 5.08
CA LEU A 67 15.85 -9.57 4.28
C LEU A 67 15.94 -9.19 2.80
N ARG A 68 14.89 -8.59 2.23
CA ARG A 68 14.91 -8.01 0.88
C ARG A 68 16.07 -7.03 0.78
N ASP A 69 16.13 -6.05 1.67
CA ASP A 69 17.14 -4.99 1.67
C ASP A 69 18.55 -5.57 1.75
N ALA A 70 18.77 -6.62 2.55
CA ALA A 70 20.06 -7.30 2.63
C ALA A 70 20.45 -8.03 1.33
N ILE A 71 19.49 -8.65 0.65
CA ILE A 71 19.71 -9.32 -0.64
C ILE A 71 20.02 -8.29 -1.73
N VAL A 72 19.23 -7.22 -1.81
CA VAL A 72 19.38 -6.20 -2.86
C VAL A 72 20.57 -5.26 -2.62
N ALA A 73 20.97 -5.05 -1.36
CA ALA A 73 22.20 -4.31 -1.01
C ALA A 73 23.45 -4.95 -1.61
N ARG A 74 23.48 -6.29 -1.79
CA ARG A 74 24.59 -7.00 -2.46
C ARG A 74 24.68 -6.68 -3.96
N PHE A 75 23.60 -6.17 -4.55
CA PHE A 75 23.51 -5.82 -5.96
C PHE A 75 23.56 -4.29 -6.21
N GLY A 76 23.90 -3.48 -5.20
CA GLY A 76 24.01 -2.02 -5.35
C GLY A 76 22.67 -1.28 -5.45
N ILE A 77 21.60 -1.89 -4.93
CA ILE A 77 20.23 -1.37 -4.98
C ILE A 77 19.97 -0.53 -3.72
N LYS A 78 19.22 0.58 -3.87
CA LYS A 78 18.94 1.52 -2.78
C LYS A 78 18.21 0.80 -1.64
N THR A 79 18.79 0.81 -0.44
CA THR A 79 18.18 0.25 0.77
C THR A 79 17.10 1.20 1.31
N ALA A 80 16.18 0.70 2.15
CA ALA A 80 15.21 1.56 2.84
C ALA A 80 15.88 2.73 3.59
N THR A 81 17.13 2.54 4.04
CA THR A 81 17.95 3.57 4.70
C THR A 81 18.38 4.69 3.75
N GLU A 82 18.74 4.39 2.50
CA GLU A 82 19.10 5.39 1.49
C GLU A 82 17.88 6.17 0.99
N LEU A 83 16.71 5.52 0.97
CA LEU A 83 15.44 6.19 0.67
C LEU A 83 15.11 7.24 1.74
N THR A 84 15.41 6.99 3.02
CA THR A 84 15.11 7.91 4.14
C THR A 84 15.73 9.32 3.98
N LYS A 85 16.71 9.53 3.08
CA LYS A 85 17.41 10.82 2.86
C LYS A 85 16.77 11.74 1.81
N GLY A 86 15.78 11.30 1.05
CA GLY A 86 15.15 12.11 -0.01
C GLY A 86 14.05 13.02 0.53
N GLY A 87 14.28 14.34 0.51
CA GLY A 87 13.32 15.38 0.92
C GLY A 87 11.97 15.29 0.19
N GLY A 88 10.90 15.35 0.98
CA GLY A 88 9.51 15.10 0.60
C GLY A 88 8.82 14.31 1.71
N GLY A 89 7.54 14.57 1.98
CA GLY A 89 6.80 13.83 3.01
C GLY A 89 6.92 12.31 2.79
N ARG A 90 7.08 11.56 3.88
CA ARG A 90 7.19 10.08 3.86
C ARG A 90 6.18 9.49 4.81
N VAL A 91 5.62 8.34 4.44
CA VAL A 91 4.83 7.51 5.35
C VAL A 91 5.51 6.16 5.52
N GLY A 92 6.07 5.94 6.71
CA GLY A 92 6.95 4.80 6.96
C GLY A 92 8.17 4.83 6.04
N ILE A 93 8.41 3.75 5.29
CA ILE A 93 9.52 3.65 4.33
C ILE A 93 9.19 4.22 2.94
N PHE A 94 7.94 4.60 2.69
CA PHE A 94 7.48 4.97 1.36
C PHE A 94 7.48 6.48 1.14
N ARG A 95 8.00 6.93 -0.01
CA ARG A 95 7.89 8.32 -0.45
C ARG A 95 6.45 8.66 -0.83
N ILE A 96 5.98 9.81 -0.36
CA ILE A 96 4.69 10.38 -0.80
C ILE A 96 4.88 11.05 -2.16
N TYR A 97 4.03 10.72 -3.11
CA TYR A 97 3.99 11.34 -4.44
C TYR A 97 2.87 12.35 -4.58
N ALA A 98 1.71 12.07 -3.99
CA ALA A 98 0.58 12.97 -3.99
C ALA A 98 -0.30 12.72 -2.77
N VAL A 99 -0.86 13.80 -2.23
CA VAL A 99 -1.90 13.75 -1.19
C VAL A 99 -3.05 14.63 -1.67
N THR A 100 -4.25 14.08 -1.61
CA THR A 100 -5.52 14.79 -1.82
C THR A 100 -6.43 14.52 -0.64
N ALA A 101 -7.57 15.20 -0.59
CA ALA A 101 -8.54 15.01 0.48
C ALA A 101 -8.99 13.54 0.64
N ASN A 102 -9.01 12.74 -0.44
CA ASN A 102 -9.52 11.37 -0.41
C ASN A 102 -8.53 10.33 -0.91
N GLU A 103 -7.34 10.72 -1.35
CA GLU A 103 -6.35 9.80 -1.91
C GLU A 103 -4.95 10.19 -1.45
N ILE A 104 -4.14 9.21 -1.07
CA ILE A 104 -2.71 9.36 -0.89
C ILE A 104 -1.98 8.33 -1.74
N ILE A 105 -1.00 8.79 -2.51
CA ILE A 105 -0.15 7.97 -3.35
C ILE A 105 1.22 7.91 -2.72
N VAL A 106 1.66 6.69 -2.42
CA VAL A 106 3.02 6.42 -1.98
C VAL A 106 3.68 5.41 -2.90
N GLY A 107 5.00 5.40 -2.95
CA GLY A 107 5.72 4.46 -3.80
C GLY A 107 7.21 4.69 -3.74
N GLU A 108 7.95 3.95 -4.56
CA GLU A 108 9.35 4.23 -4.87
C GLU A 108 9.65 3.77 -6.29
N ASP A 109 10.62 4.45 -6.91
CA ASP A 109 11.17 4.08 -8.21
C ASP A 109 12.55 3.44 -7.95
N ASP A 110 12.72 2.19 -8.39
CA ASP A 110 13.88 1.36 -8.08
C ASP A 110 14.50 0.78 -9.36
N SER A 111 15.75 0.33 -9.28
CA SER A 111 16.52 -0.11 -10.45
C SER A 111 15.92 -1.33 -11.16
N HIS A 112 15.17 -2.17 -10.44
CA HIS A 112 14.59 -3.41 -10.95
C HIS A 112 13.07 -3.33 -11.13
N LEU A 113 12.39 -2.46 -10.39
CA LEU A 113 10.95 -2.23 -10.49
C LEU A 113 10.57 -0.85 -9.95
N ASP A 114 9.47 -0.32 -10.46
CA ASP A 114 8.76 0.80 -9.89
C ASP A 114 7.48 0.29 -9.25
N PHE A 115 7.15 0.78 -8.05
CA PHE A 115 5.88 0.46 -7.42
C PHE A 115 5.16 1.70 -6.93
N ARG A 116 3.84 1.69 -7.11
CA ARG A 116 2.92 2.71 -6.62
C ARG A 116 1.79 2.06 -5.84
N LEU A 117 1.46 2.68 -4.72
CA LEU A 117 0.38 2.32 -3.82
C LEU A 117 -0.54 3.54 -3.69
N SER A 118 -1.80 3.37 -4.02
CA SER A 118 -2.86 4.36 -3.78
C SER A 118 -3.73 3.89 -2.64
N MET A 119 -3.90 4.73 -1.62
CA MET A 119 -4.98 4.58 -0.66
C MET A 119 -6.06 5.57 -0.99
N LEU A 120 -7.20 5.05 -1.44
CA LEU A 120 -8.36 5.82 -1.85
C LEU A 120 -9.50 5.61 -0.85
N ARG A 121 -9.96 6.70 -0.24
CA ARG A 121 -11.17 6.74 0.57
C ARG A 121 -12.38 6.96 -0.32
N SER A 122 -13.42 6.16 -0.10
CA SER A 122 -14.72 6.33 -0.73
C SER A 122 -15.80 6.49 0.33
N ALA A 123 -16.76 7.39 0.10
CA ALA A 123 -17.97 7.50 0.91
C ALA A 123 -18.90 6.27 0.78
N GLN A 124 -18.65 5.41 -0.22
CA GLN A 124 -19.43 4.21 -0.50
C GLN A 124 -18.82 3.00 0.24
N GLY A 125 -19.65 2.00 0.57
CA GLY A 125 -19.17 0.71 1.11
C GLY A 125 -19.34 0.51 2.63
N GLY A 126 -20.16 1.32 3.30
CA GLY A 126 -20.53 1.15 4.70
C GLY A 126 -21.18 2.41 5.27
N ALA A 127 -21.52 2.40 6.57
CA ALA A 127 -22.09 3.56 7.26
C ALA A 127 -21.13 4.77 7.34
N HIS A 128 -19.83 4.51 7.24
CA HIS A 128 -18.77 5.54 7.32
C HIS A 128 -17.84 5.52 6.09
N GLY A 129 -18.27 4.86 5.00
CA GLY A 129 -17.46 4.67 3.80
C GLY A 129 -16.49 3.48 3.86
N SER A 130 -15.55 3.46 2.93
CA SER A 130 -14.54 2.41 2.79
C SER A 130 -13.18 2.98 2.37
N LEU A 131 -12.14 2.20 2.64
CA LEU A 131 -10.77 2.49 2.22
C LEU A 131 -10.31 1.39 1.26
N THR A 132 -9.87 1.78 0.07
CA THR A 132 -9.32 0.89 -0.96
C THR A 132 -7.82 1.16 -1.08
N LEU A 133 -7.01 0.12 -0.91
CA LEU A 133 -5.59 0.14 -1.23
C LEU A 133 -5.41 -0.55 -2.59
N ALA A 134 -4.87 0.18 -3.56
CA ALA A 134 -4.52 -0.32 -4.89
C ALA A 134 -3.01 -0.27 -5.08
N SER A 135 -2.45 -1.35 -5.61
CA SER A 135 -1.02 -1.49 -5.90
C SER A 135 -0.82 -1.66 -7.40
N ALA A 136 0.17 -0.96 -7.95
CA ALA A 136 0.64 -1.13 -9.32
C ALA A 136 2.17 -1.26 -9.31
N VAL A 137 2.72 -2.25 -10.01
CA VAL A 137 4.16 -2.52 -10.09
C VAL A 137 4.56 -2.76 -11.54
N HIS A 138 5.62 -2.08 -11.97
CA HIS A 138 6.25 -2.22 -13.29
C HIS A 138 7.69 -2.69 -13.12
N CYS A 139 8.09 -3.77 -13.77
CA CYS A 139 9.44 -4.31 -13.71
C CYS A 139 10.26 -3.89 -14.92
N HIS A 140 11.46 -3.36 -14.68
CA HIS A 140 12.37 -2.91 -15.74
C HIS A 140 13.17 -4.05 -16.38
N ASN A 141 13.44 -5.11 -15.63
CA ASN A 141 14.31 -6.20 -16.05
C ASN A 141 13.80 -7.56 -15.56
N TRP A 142 14.45 -8.62 -16.02
CA TRP A 142 14.11 -9.99 -15.66
C TRP A 142 14.30 -10.27 -14.15
N LEU A 143 15.28 -9.60 -13.52
CA LEU A 143 15.52 -9.68 -12.07
C LEU A 143 14.30 -9.14 -11.30
N GLY A 144 13.75 -8.01 -11.73
CA GLY A 144 12.55 -7.40 -11.17
C GLY A 144 11.35 -8.32 -11.28
N ARG A 145 11.15 -8.96 -12.45
CA ARG A 145 10.08 -9.93 -12.66
C ARG A 145 10.21 -11.17 -11.78
N ALA A 146 11.42 -11.74 -11.69
CA ALA A 146 11.69 -12.89 -10.83
C ALA A 146 11.48 -12.54 -9.34
N TYR A 147 11.97 -11.38 -8.91
CA TYR A 147 11.77 -10.85 -7.57
C TYR A 147 10.29 -10.65 -7.27
N LEU A 148 9.54 -9.99 -8.16
CA LEU A 148 8.10 -9.75 -8.02
C LEU A 148 7.33 -11.07 -7.90
N MET A 149 7.66 -12.06 -8.73
CA MET A 149 7.03 -13.38 -8.67
C MET A 149 7.21 -14.04 -7.29
N LEU A 150 8.41 -13.93 -6.70
CA LEU A 150 8.72 -14.46 -5.39
C LEU A 150 7.97 -13.73 -4.26
N ILE A 151 7.90 -12.40 -4.31
CA ILE A 151 7.28 -11.60 -3.24
C ILE A 151 5.76 -11.45 -3.36
N ARG A 152 5.17 -11.64 -4.55
CA ARG A 152 3.73 -11.47 -4.83
C ARG A 152 2.80 -12.20 -3.86
N PRO A 153 3.01 -13.49 -3.49
CA PRO A 153 2.14 -14.14 -2.52
C PRO A 153 2.20 -13.47 -1.14
N PHE A 154 3.40 -13.06 -0.71
CA PHE A 154 3.61 -12.35 0.56
C PHE A 154 2.97 -10.97 0.51
N HIS A 155 3.13 -10.21 -0.58
CA HIS A 155 2.49 -8.90 -0.77
C HIS A 155 0.97 -8.97 -0.53
N LYS A 156 0.28 -9.93 -1.18
CA LYS A 156 -1.16 -10.13 -1.01
C LYS A 156 -1.54 -10.44 0.44
N LEU A 157 -0.74 -11.23 1.14
CA LEU A 157 -0.96 -11.56 2.54
C LEU A 157 -0.75 -10.34 3.45
N ILE A 158 0.33 -9.59 3.24
CA ILE A 158 0.68 -8.39 4.01
C ILE A 158 -0.42 -7.36 3.84
N VAL A 159 -0.81 -7.03 2.61
CA VAL A 159 -1.83 -6.02 2.33
C VAL A 159 -3.15 -6.37 3.01
N ARG A 160 -3.63 -7.60 2.84
CA ARG A 160 -4.89 -8.06 3.45
C ARG A 160 -4.84 -8.04 4.96
N TYR A 161 -3.73 -8.49 5.56
CA TYR A 161 -3.57 -8.53 7.00
C TYR A 161 -3.50 -7.12 7.58
N THR A 162 -2.71 -6.25 6.97
CA THR A 162 -2.50 -4.86 7.39
C THR A 162 -3.81 -4.08 7.37
N LEU A 163 -4.57 -4.13 6.27
CA LEU A 163 -5.88 -3.48 6.18
C LEU A 163 -6.90 -4.05 7.17
N THR A 164 -6.94 -5.38 7.31
CA THR A 164 -7.86 -6.03 8.27
C THR A 164 -7.51 -5.65 9.71
N ARG A 165 -6.22 -5.54 10.03
CA ARG A 165 -5.74 -5.15 11.36
C ARG A 165 -6.05 -3.69 11.66
N ALA A 166 -5.79 -2.78 10.71
CA ALA A 166 -6.13 -1.37 10.83
C ALA A 166 -7.65 -1.16 11.03
N ALA A 167 -8.48 -1.87 10.27
CA ALA A 167 -9.93 -1.80 10.45
C ALA A 167 -10.38 -2.34 11.81
N ARG A 168 -9.76 -3.43 12.29
CA ARG A 168 -10.05 -4.00 13.62
C ARG A 168 -9.56 -3.12 14.77
N SER A 169 -8.48 -2.36 14.61
CA SER A 169 -8.03 -1.37 15.62
C SER A 169 -8.90 -0.11 15.62
N GLY A 170 -9.80 0.04 14.64
CA GLY A 170 -10.58 1.26 14.47
C GLY A 170 -9.78 2.39 13.84
N PHE A 171 -8.70 2.07 13.13
CA PHE A 171 -7.68 3.01 12.65
C PHE A 171 -7.09 3.86 13.79
N ARG A 172 -6.81 3.19 14.91
CA ARG A 172 -6.06 3.72 16.06
C ARG A 172 -4.63 3.21 16.07
#